data_AF-A0A0G1XL03-F1
#
_entry.id   AF-A0A0G1XL03-F1
#
_cell.length_a   1.000
_cell.length_b   1.000
_cell.length_c   1.000
_cell.angle_alpha   90.00
_cell.angle_beta   90.00
_cell.angle_gamma   90.00
#
_symmetry.space_group_name_H-M   'P 1'
#
loop_
_entity.id
_entity.type
_entity.pdbx_description
1 polymer ?
#
loop_
_entity_poly.entity_id
_entity_poly.type
_entity_poly.pdbx_seq_one_letter_code
_entity_poly.pdbx_strand_id
1 'polypeptide(L)'
;MFIALVHNIAWIPLRFLFWLLADYRAFGVEKIRSVKPPAIFISNHHGPFDPFLVGIGLPWLSPLHGVHWFTRDDEFKRPIRKHTLRLFGAFPGNIRSGYEVALKTPLRYLAQKISVGVFPDWCYHGDVSSLDRMQNVVPLLAEKTNQPVIPVFLYGVRNVTWWKLFTRQLKIHVMYGAPYYPQAGVSHTRVYEDVNKLLFQTKWNYLHEILHGGERTFWEKYGKFYNYLERADAYQSLISDFQNLLPESIHGTWLDIGSGSGQIVELLAARIDRNKDGTRLIASDHSQTMLSHLKKRFMHGVVIKEIDLVEKLPFDGKTFDGITANLVLPYIVHHQGLYGIEALEALLRELHHLLKPGGMLVWSTPRRGVRFIFTFFASWRSILRKDQRENLKYGLRILRQARQIQAKGRRGIYHFLPRTMLVATLEQTGFKNIHVDRSMAGQVFIIRCEK
;
A
#
# COMPACT_ATOMS: atom_id res chain seq x y z
N MET A 1 -26.22 24.89 8.83
CA MET A 1 -26.14 25.84 7.71
C MET A 1 -24.76 26.50 7.58
N PHE A 2 -24.24 27.17 8.61
CA PHE A 2 -22.94 27.86 8.55
C PHE A 2 -21.74 26.96 8.19
N ILE A 3 -21.57 25.80 8.84
CA ILE A 3 -20.43 24.89 8.54
C ILE A 3 -20.49 24.34 7.11
N ALA A 4 -21.68 24.07 6.58
CA ALA A 4 -21.84 23.65 5.18
C ALA A 4 -21.37 24.75 4.22
N LEU A 5 -21.69 26.02 4.51
CA LEU A 5 -21.19 27.16 3.74
C LEU A 5 -19.65 27.25 3.80
N VAL A 6 -19.05 27.09 4.98
CA VAL A 6 -17.59 27.07 5.14
C VAL A 6 -16.97 25.94 4.31
N HIS A 7 -17.52 24.73 4.36
CA HIS A 7 -17.03 23.60 3.56
C HIS A 7 -17.17 23.88 2.07
N ASN A 8 -18.29 24.45 1.62
CA ASN A 8 -18.53 24.80 0.21
C ASN A 8 -17.56 25.87 -0.31
N ILE A 9 -17.27 26.91 0.49
CA ILE A 9 -16.31 27.96 0.14
C ILE A 9 -14.89 27.39 0.11
N ALA A 10 -14.51 26.60 1.11
CA ALA A 10 -13.19 25.98 1.19
C ALA A 10 -12.97 24.92 0.10
N TRP A 11 -14.05 24.32 -0.42
CA TRP A 11 -14.01 23.24 -1.40
C TRP A 11 -13.19 23.61 -2.63
N ILE A 12 -13.46 24.75 -3.28
CA ILE A 12 -12.81 25.14 -4.55
C ILE A 12 -11.29 25.30 -4.38
N PRO A 13 -10.77 26.17 -3.49
CA PRO A 13 -9.33 26.38 -3.37
C PRO A 13 -8.62 25.12 -2.84
N LEU A 14 -9.19 24.40 -1.88
CA LEU A 14 -8.56 23.20 -1.33
C LEU A 14 -8.57 22.05 -2.34
N ARG A 15 -9.68 21.79 -3.04
CA ARG A 15 -9.75 20.76 -4.08
C ARG A 15 -8.72 21.03 -5.17
N PHE A 16 -8.62 22.27 -5.64
CA PHE A 16 -7.65 22.65 -6.67
C PHE A 16 -6.21 22.48 -6.17
N LEU A 17 -5.88 22.97 -4.98
CA LEU A 17 -4.55 22.89 -4.39
C LEU A 17 -4.09 21.43 -4.21
N PHE A 18 -4.94 20.59 -3.62
CA PHE A 18 -4.63 19.18 -3.37
C PHE A 18 -4.61 18.37 -4.68
N TRP A 19 -5.47 18.67 -5.64
CA TRP A 19 -5.40 18.06 -6.98
C TRP A 19 -4.04 18.35 -7.65
N LEU A 20 -3.61 19.62 -7.63
CA LEU A 20 -2.37 20.05 -8.27
C LEU A 20 -1.11 19.53 -7.57
N LEU A 21 -1.09 19.54 -6.23
CA LEU A 21 0.11 19.30 -5.43
C LEU A 21 0.17 17.90 -4.80
N ALA A 22 -0.93 17.16 -4.74
CA ALA A 22 -0.99 15.89 -3.99
C ALA A 22 -1.65 14.73 -4.75
N ASP A 23 -1.84 14.84 -6.08
CA ASP A 23 -2.55 13.84 -6.91
C ASP A 23 -3.87 13.44 -6.25
N TYR A 24 -4.62 14.45 -5.79
CA TYR A 24 -5.82 14.22 -5.01
C TYR A 24 -6.98 13.69 -5.85
N ARG A 25 -7.57 12.56 -5.41
CA ARG A 25 -8.69 11.92 -6.09
C ARG A 25 -9.71 11.38 -5.11
N ALA A 26 -10.97 11.44 -5.50
CA ALA A 26 -12.09 10.85 -4.75
C ALA A 26 -12.74 9.77 -5.60
N PHE A 27 -13.03 8.63 -4.99
CA PHE A 27 -13.59 7.43 -5.62
C PHE A 27 -14.83 6.99 -4.83
N GLY A 28 -15.77 6.28 -5.45
CA GLY A 28 -16.94 5.74 -4.76
C GLY A 28 -18.02 6.77 -4.42
N VAL A 29 -17.86 8.03 -4.84
CA VAL A 29 -18.80 9.12 -4.54
C VAL A 29 -20.18 8.84 -5.14
N GLU A 30 -20.24 8.14 -6.27
CA GLU A 30 -21.48 7.66 -6.90
C GLU A 30 -22.31 6.76 -5.98
N LYS A 31 -21.67 5.99 -5.10
CA LYS A 31 -22.34 5.04 -4.17
C LYS A 31 -23.13 5.74 -3.08
N ILE A 32 -22.84 7.02 -2.83
CA ILE A 32 -23.46 7.81 -1.76
C ILE A 32 -24.33 8.96 -2.29
N ARG A 33 -24.54 9.07 -3.61
CA ARG A 33 -25.34 10.17 -4.21
C ARG A 33 -26.79 10.18 -3.75
N SER A 34 -27.38 9.00 -3.50
CA SER A 34 -28.76 8.85 -3.06
C SER A 34 -28.94 9.02 -1.56
N VAL A 35 -27.85 9.09 -0.78
CA VAL A 35 -27.91 9.23 0.68
C VAL A 35 -28.42 10.62 1.04
N LYS A 36 -29.53 10.68 1.77
CA LYS A 36 -30.09 11.93 2.31
C LYS A 36 -29.43 12.27 3.64
N PRO A 37 -29.15 13.55 3.94
CA PRO A 37 -28.67 13.94 5.26
C PRO A 37 -29.78 13.78 6.33
N PRO A 38 -29.39 13.53 7.59
CA PRO A 38 -28.01 13.40 8.07
C PRO A 38 -27.43 12.01 7.80
N ALA A 39 -26.11 11.93 7.78
CA ALA A 39 -25.36 10.67 7.73
C ALA A 39 -24.24 10.65 8.76
N ILE A 40 -23.82 9.45 9.14
CA ILE A 40 -22.69 9.20 10.04
C ILE A 40 -21.49 8.78 9.19
N PHE A 41 -20.47 9.63 9.07
CA PHE A 41 -19.22 9.29 8.40
C PHE A 41 -18.29 8.56 9.36
N ILE A 42 -17.69 7.48 8.90
CA ILE A 42 -16.66 6.74 9.64
C ILE A 42 -15.44 6.52 8.75
N SER A 43 -14.25 6.81 9.27
CA SER A 43 -13.01 6.75 8.49
C SER A 43 -11.80 6.37 9.34
N ASN A 44 -10.77 5.81 8.71
CA ASN A 44 -9.44 5.83 9.30
C ASN A 44 -8.92 7.28 9.41
N HIS A 45 -7.99 7.51 10.32
CA HIS A 45 -7.39 8.82 10.58
C HIS A 45 -5.88 8.69 10.70
N HIS A 46 -5.16 9.77 10.38
CA HIS A 46 -3.70 9.88 10.36
C HIS A 46 -3.23 11.32 10.64
N GLY A 47 -4.10 12.32 10.50
CA GLY A 47 -3.72 13.70 10.77
C GLY A 47 -4.84 14.72 10.64
N PRO A 48 -4.58 15.99 11.00
CA PRO A 48 -5.60 17.03 11.11
C PRO A 48 -6.23 17.43 9.77
N PHE A 49 -5.63 17.03 8.64
CA PHE A 49 -6.18 17.30 7.31
C PHE A 49 -7.34 16.36 6.93
N ASP A 50 -7.47 15.21 7.59
CA ASP A 50 -8.39 14.16 7.21
C ASP A 50 -9.86 14.60 7.10
N PRO A 51 -10.43 15.36 8.08
CA PRO A 51 -11.79 15.91 7.94
C PRO A 51 -11.99 16.72 6.65
N PHE A 52 -10.99 17.52 6.28
CA PHE A 52 -11.02 18.35 5.08
C PHE A 52 -10.93 17.50 3.82
N LEU A 53 -10.05 16.49 3.84
CA LEU A 53 -9.86 15.58 2.72
C LEU A 53 -11.12 14.76 2.44
N VAL A 54 -11.84 14.33 3.48
CA VAL A 54 -13.18 13.77 3.30
C VAL A 54 -14.10 14.84 2.71
N GLY A 55 -14.24 16.00 3.34
CA GLY A 55 -15.12 17.07 2.86
C GLY A 55 -14.95 17.43 1.38
N ILE A 56 -13.73 17.74 0.93
CA ILE A 56 -13.45 18.09 -0.47
C ILE A 56 -13.58 16.89 -1.43
N GLY A 57 -13.71 15.67 -0.90
CA GLY A 57 -13.96 14.45 -1.66
C GLY A 57 -15.38 14.37 -2.20
N LEU A 58 -16.33 14.99 -1.49
CA LEU A 58 -17.73 15.10 -1.91
C LEU A 58 -17.86 16.06 -3.10
N PRO A 59 -18.95 15.98 -3.90
CA PRO A 59 -19.22 16.95 -4.95
C PRO A 59 -19.39 18.36 -4.38
N TRP A 60 -19.04 19.38 -5.16
CA TRP A 60 -19.31 20.77 -4.77
C TRP A 60 -20.82 20.96 -4.52
N LEU A 61 -21.17 21.70 -3.46
CA LEU A 61 -22.55 21.87 -2.98
C LEU A 61 -23.28 20.57 -2.59
N SER A 62 -22.53 19.50 -2.25
CA SER A 62 -23.13 18.25 -1.76
C SER A 62 -24.06 18.50 -0.56
N PRO A 63 -25.25 17.87 -0.52
CA PRO A 63 -26.14 17.93 0.64
C PRO A 63 -25.52 17.28 1.89
N LEU A 64 -24.46 16.51 1.73
CA LEU A 64 -23.71 15.87 2.81
C LEU A 64 -22.60 16.77 3.39
N HIS A 65 -22.38 17.97 2.85
CA HIS A 65 -21.49 18.96 3.46
C HIS A 65 -22.02 19.46 4.81
N GLY A 66 -21.14 20.10 5.59
CA GLY A 66 -21.46 20.50 6.96
C GLY A 66 -21.30 19.40 8.00
N VAL A 67 -20.50 18.37 7.70
CA VAL A 67 -20.16 17.29 8.64
C VAL A 67 -19.50 17.87 9.88
N HIS A 68 -20.01 17.50 11.05
CA HIS A 68 -19.41 17.84 12.33
C HIS A 68 -18.55 16.69 12.84
N TRP A 69 -17.31 16.98 13.24
CA TRP A 69 -16.30 15.96 13.51
C TRP A 69 -16.05 15.76 15.00
N PHE A 70 -16.25 14.53 15.46
CA PHE A 70 -15.94 14.13 16.82
C PHE A 70 -14.43 14.23 17.07
N THR A 71 -14.03 15.09 18.02
CA THR A 71 -12.62 15.45 18.23
C THR A 71 -12.25 15.36 19.70
N ARG A 72 -11.00 14.99 20.00
CA ARG A 72 -10.48 14.88 21.37
C ARG A 72 -10.52 16.22 22.12
N ASP A 73 -10.84 16.18 23.41
CA ASP A 73 -11.15 17.39 24.19
C ASP A 73 -9.93 18.30 24.42
N ASP A 74 -8.73 17.72 24.48
CA ASP A 74 -7.48 18.43 24.65
C ASP A 74 -7.15 19.35 23.45
N GLU A 75 -7.66 19.03 22.26
CA GLU A 75 -7.53 19.87 21.07
C GLU A 75 -8.21 21.24 21.27
N PHE A 76 -9.21 21.33 22.15
CA PHE A 76 -9.94 22.57 22.43
C PHE A 76 -9.34 23.42 23.57
N LYS A 77 -8.23 22.99 24.20
CA LYS A 77 -7.60 23.74 25.32
C LYS A 77 -6.99 25.08 24.88
N ARG A 78 -6.50 25.19 23.65
CA ARG A 78 -5.86 26.42 23.14
C ARG A 78 -6.90 27.30 22.42
N PRO A 79 -7.06 28.59 22.80
CA PRO A 79 -8.16 29.43 22.30
C PRO A 79 -8.14 29.60 20.78
N ILE A 80 -7.01 29.91 20.15
CA ILE A 80 -6.96 30.08 18.68
C ILE A 80 -7.34 28.76 17.96
N ARG A 81 -6.72 27.65 18.35
CA ARG A 81 -6.99 26.32 17.79
C ARG A 81 -8.46 25.91 17.96
N LYS A 82 -9.06 26.18 19.13
CA LYS A 82 -10.47 25.93 19.42
C LYS A 82 -11.40 26.64 18.43
N HIS A 83 -11.14 27.90 18.11
CA HIS A 83 -11.98 28.65 17.16
C HIS A 83 -11.85 28.09 15.74
N THR A 84 -10.63 27.78 15.29
CA THR A 84 -10.40 27.16 13.98
C THR A 84 -11.08 25.79 13.87
N LEU A 85 -10.95 24.94 14.89
CA LEU A 85 -11.59 23.62 14.93
C LEU A 85 -13.12 23.74 14.80
N ARG A 86 -13.74 24.63 15.59
CA ARG A 86 -15.19 24.85 15.54
C ARG A 86 -15.67 25.39 14.20
N LEU A 87 -14.88 26.26 13.56
CA LEU A 87 -15.20 26.81 12.23
C LEU A 87 -15.32 25.72 11.16
N PHE A 88 -14.58 24.62 11.31
CA PHE A 88 -14.62 23.45 10.42
C PHE A 88 -15.44 22.28 10.98
N GLY A 89 -16.36 22.56 11.91
CA GLY A 89 -17.33 21.59 12.40
C GLY A 89 -16.83 20.65 13.48
N ALA A 90 -15.60 20.80 13.99
CA ALA A 90 -15.12 19.95 15.07
C ALA A 90 -15.80 20.28 16.42
N PHE A 91 -16.12 19.25 17.20
CA PHE A 91 -16.69 19.37 18.53
C PHE A 91 -16.01 18.42 19.55
N PRO A 92 -15.97 18.79 20.84
CA PRO A 92 -15.36 17.97 21.88
C PRO A 92 -16.18 16.70 22.13
N GLY A 93 -15.50 15.56 22.07
CA GLY A 93 -16.09 14.24 22.17
C GLY A 93 -16.36 13.75 23.59
N ASN A 94 -15.60 14.20 24.58
CA ASN A 94 -15.73 13.83 26.00
C ASN A 94 -15.81 12.31 26.27
N ILE A 95 -15.14 11.48 25.45
CA ILE A 95 -15.25 10.01 25.53
C ILE A 95 -14.72 9.43 26.85
N ARG A 96 -13.80 10.15 27.52
CA ARG A 96 -13.27 9.76 28.84
C ARG A 96 -14.32 9.79 29.93
N SER A 97 -15.36 10.62 29.76
CA SER A 97 -16.48 10.73 30.70
C SER A 97 -17.56 9.65 30.49
N GLY A 98 -17.37 8.73 29.54
CA GLY A 98 -18.32 7.65 29.24
C GLY A 98 -19.26 7.95 28.05
N TYR A 99 -20.03 6.93 27.64
CA TYR A 99 -20.90 7.01 26.46
C TYR A 99 -22.03 8.03 26.59
N GLU A 100 -22.63 8.15 27.78
CA GLU A 100 -23.75 9.07 28.01
C GLU A 100 -23.41 10.51 27.65
N VAL A 101 -22.22 10.96 28.06
CA VAL A 101 -21.71 12.30 27.74
C VAL A 101 -21.28 12.39 26.28
N ALA A 102 -20.57 11.37 25.78
CA ALA A 102 -20.00 11.39 24.43
C ALA A 102 -21.05 11.39 23.31
N LEU A 103 -22.16 10.68 23.52
CA LEU A 103 -23.22 10.56 22.51
C LEU A 103 -24.17 11.76 22.47
N LYS A 104 -24.25 12.56 23.55
CA LYS A 104 -25.20 13.68 23.68
C LYS A 104 -25.12 14.68 22.52
N THR A 105 -23.91 15.14 22.22
CA THR A 105 -23.66 16.13 21.16
C THR A 105 -23.94 15.58 19.74
N PRO A 106 -23.38 14.43 19.33
CA PRO A 106 -23.66 13.88 18.00
C PRO A 106 -25.13 13.49 17.81
N LEU A 107 -25.81 12.93 18.82
CA LEU A 107 -27.25 12.66 18.75
C LEU A 107 -28.07 13.94 18.51
N ARG A 108 -27.72 15.03 19.18
CA ARG A 108 -28.36 16.33 18.95
C ARG A 108 -28.16 16.84 17.53
N TYR A 109 -26.95 16.71 16.97
CA TYR A 109 -26.69 17.11 15.59
C TYR A 109 -27.48 16.26 14.59
N LEU A 110 -27.50 14.94 14.76
CA LEU A 110 -28.30 14.04 13.91
C LEU A 110 -29.80 14.39 13.98
N ALA A 111 -30.34 14.68 15.16
CA ALA A 111 -31.73 15.13 15.31
C ALA A 111 -32.01 16.46 14.57
N GLN A 112 -31.02 17.35 14.51
CA GLN A 112 -31.07 18.61 13.76
C GLN A 112 -30.79 18.45 12.25
N LYS A 113 -30.78 17.22 11.72
CA LYS A 113 -30.45 16.90 10.33
C LYS A 113 -29.03 17.31 9.91
N ILE A 114 -28.10 17.31 10.87
CA ILE A 114 -26.67 17.60 10.65
C ILE A 114 -25.88 16.30 10.68
N SER A 115 -25.12 16.04 9.62
CA SER A 115 -24.23 14.88 9.53
C SER A 115 -23.07 14.97 10.53
N VAL A 116 -22.66 13.82 11.06
CA VAL A 116 -21.54 13.70 12.01
C VAL A 116 -20.47 12.80 11.44
N GLY A 117 -19.22 13.02 11.81
CA GLY A 117 -18.07 12.23 11.37
C GLY A 117 -17.23 11.78 12.56
N VAL A 118 -16.78 10.53 12.51
CA VAL A 118 -16.02 9.89 13.59
C VAL A 118 -14.80 9.17 13.02
N PHE A 119 -13.68 9.29 13.73
CA PHE A 119 -12.44 8.58 13.44
C PHE A 119 -12.08 7.65 14.62
N PRO A 120 -12.39 6.34 14.53
CA PRO A 120 -12.21 5.43 15.66
C PRO A 120 -10.74 5.22 16.06
N ASP A 121 -9.85 5.16 15.07
CA ASP A 121 -8.55 4.49 15.22
C ASP A 121 -7.39 5.38 15.71
N TRP A 122 -7.58 6.66 16.02
CA TRP A 122 -6.42 7.56 16.21
C TRP A 122 -6.35 8.39 17.47
N CYS A 123 -7.47 8.89 17.96
CA CYS A 123 -7.43 9.96 18.97
C CYS A 123 -6.92 9.48 20.34
N TYR A 124 -6.91 8.19 20.65
CA TYR A 124 -6.66 7.68 22.01
C TYR A 124 -5.60 6.57 22.08
N HIS A 125 -4.62 6.58 21.16
CA HIS A 125 -3.44 5.73 21.28
C HIS A 125 -2.79 5.88 22.68
N GLY A 126 -2.67 4.78 23.42
CA GLY A 126 -2.16 4.74 24.80
C GLY A 126 -3.22 4.80 25.91
N ASP A 127 -4.50 5.00 25.57
CA ASP A 127 -5.64 4.96 26.49
C ASP A 127 -6.63 3.89 26.00
N VAL A 128 -6.37 2.63 26.41
CA VAL A 128 -7.09 1.43 25.94
C VAL A 128 -8.60 1.55 26.19
N SER A 129 -8.99 2.08 27.35
CA SER A 129 -10.39 2.24 27.73
C SER A 129 -11.12 3.25 26.84
N SER A 130 -10.49 4.38 26.54
CA SER A 130 -11.10 5.37 25.62
C SER A 130 -11.11 4.88 24.17
N LEU A 131 -10.12 4.09 23.76
CA LEU A 131 -10.07 3.49 22.43
C LEU A 131 -11.19 2.47 22.23
N ASP A 132 -11.39 1.56 23.18
CA ASP A 132 -12.51 0.61 23.20
C ASP A 132 -13.87 1.34 23.14
N ARG A 133 -14.01 2.43 23.91
CA ARG A 133 -15.21 3.28 23.82
C ARG A 133 -15.39 3.93 22.44
N MET A 134 -14.33 4.48 21.86
CA MET A 134 -14.42 5.13 20.55
C MET A 134 -14.91 4.21 19.45
N GLN A 135 -14.52 2.93 19.49
CA GLN A 135 -14.94 1.92 18.53
C GLN A 135 -16.47 1.69 18.53
N ASN A 136 -17.14 1.92 19.66
CA ASN A 136 -18.59 1.74 19.81
C ASN A 136 -19.42 3.00 19.53
N VAL A 137 -18.80 4.18 19.36
CA VAL A 137 -19.53 5.44 19.15
C VAL A 137 -20.42 5.38 17.90
N VAL A 138 -19.87 4.98 16.75
CA VAL A 138 -20.64 4.90 15.50
C VAL A 138 -21.74 3.83 15.57
N PRO A 139 -21.47 2.60 16.05
CA PRO A 139 -22.51 1.60 16.26
C PRO A 139 -23.67 2.08 17.15
N LEU A 140 -23.36 2.72 18.29
CA LEU A 140 -24.38 3.24 19.21
C LEU A 140 -25.19 4.40 18.60
N LEU A 141 -24.56 5.28 17.80
CA LEU A 141 -25.26 6.33 17.08
C LEU A 141 -26.21 5.75 16.03
N ALA A 142 -25.74 4.78 15.26
CA ALA A 142 -26.54 4.12 14.23
C ALA A 142 -27.73 3.36 14.82
N GLU A 143 -27.53 2.59 15.89
CA GLU A 143 -28.61 1.91 16.64
C GLU A 143 -29.66 2.90 17.16
N LYS A 144 -29.23 4.02 17.77
CA LYS A 144 -30.16 4.98 18.39
C LYS A 144 -30.92 5.86 17.39
N THR A 145 -30.40 6.03 16.17
CA THR A 145 -30.92 7.04 15.23
C THR A 145 -31.40 6.48 13.91
N ASN A 146 -31.10 5.21 13.63
CA ASN A 146 -31.29 4.55 12.36
C ASN A 146 -30.73 5.34 11.15
N GLN A 147 -29.74 6.20 11.36
CA GLN A 147 -29.13 7.00 10.29
C GLN A 147 -28.11 6.19 9.48
N PRO A 148 -27.96 6.48 8.18
CA PRO A 148 -27.00 5.79 7.34
C PRO A 148 -25.57 6.03 7.81
N VAL A 149 -24.75 4.98 7.80
CA VAL A 149 -23.31 5.05 8.07
C VAL A 149 -22.55 4.98 6.75
N ILE A 150 -21.72 5.99 6.47
CA ILE A 150 -20.89 6.07 5.27
C ILE A 150 -19.44 5.72 5.64
N PRO A 151 -18.95 4.54 5.25
CA PRO A 151 -17.54 4.19 5.41
C PRO A 151 -16.66 4.95 4.42
N VAL A 152 -15.53 5.46 4.88
CA VAL A 152 -14.55 6.18 4.08
C VAL A 152 -13.15 5.63 4.37
N PHE A 153 -12.35 5.45 3.32
CA PHE A 153 -10.94 5.12 3.45
C PHE A 153 -10.07 6.24 2.89
N LEU A 154 -9.10 6.70 3.70
CA LEU A 154 -8.11 7.70 3.35
C LEU A 154 -6.75 7.05 3.10
N TYR A 155 -6.24 7.22 1.88
CA TYR A 155 -4.93 6.74 1.46
C TYR A 155 -3.93 7.89 1.32
N GLY A 156 -2.68 7.65 1.71
CA GLY A 156 -1.58 8.60 1.53
C GLY A 156 -1.60 9.81 2.47
N VAL A 157 -2.37 9.73 3.55
CA VAL A 157 -2.59 10.82 4.53
C VAL A 157 -1.61 10.83 5.71
N ARG A 158 -0.71 9.85 5.80
CA ARG A 158 0.30 9.76 6.87
C ARG A 158 1.32 10.90 6.78
N ASN A 159 1.49 11.61 7.89
CA ASN A 159 2.46 12.72 8.03
C ASN A 159 2.32 13.78 6.93
N VAL A 160 1.07 14.14 6.57
CA VAL A 160 0.80 15.24 5.63
C VAL A 160 0.97 16.57 6.35
N THR A 161 1.75 17.47 5.76
CA THR A 161 1.96 18.85 6.22
C THR A 161 1.88 19.80 5.04
N TRP A 162 1.68 21.10 5.31
CA TRP A 162 1.70 22.13 4.27
C TRP A 162 2.99 22.10 3.45
N TRP A 163 4.16 21.98 4.11
CA TRP A 163 5.45 21.86 3.43
C TRP A 163 5.54 20.63 2.51
N LYS A 164 4.98 19.50 2.94
CA LYS A 164 4.99 18.27 2.14
C LYS A 164 4.12 18.36 0.89
N LEU A 165 3.06 19.18 0.90
CA LEU A 165 2.25 19.43 -0.31
C LEU A 165 3.09 20.04 -1.43
N PHE A 166 3.92 21.05 -1.12
CA PHE A 166 4.75 21.73 -2.13
C PHE A 166 5.85 20.83 -2.73
N THR A 167 6.15 19.68 -2.13
CA THR A 167 7.09 18.70 -2.72
C THR A 167 6.52 17.99 -3.95
N ARG A 168 5.19 18.00 -4.14
CA ARG A 168 4.48 17.28 -5.21
C ARG A 168 4.72 15.75 -5.21
N GLN A 169 5.05 15.22 -4.04
CA GLN A 169 5.30 13.78 -3.81
C GLN A 169 4.13 13.08 -3.12
N LEU A 170 3.09 13.80 -2.71
CA LEU A 170 1.92 13.19 -2.10
C LEU A 170 1.01 12.55 -3.15
N LYS A 171 0.34 11.47 -2.75
CA LYS A 171 -0.72 10.79 -3.48
C LYS A 171 -1.86 10.54 -2.51
N ILE A 172 -2.80 11.49 -2.42
CA ILE A 172 -3.87 11.48 -1.42
C ILE A 172 -5.17 11.07 -2.07
N HIS A 173 -5.70 9.90 -1.73
CA HIS A 173 -6.96 9.43 -2.30
C HIS A 173 -8.00 9.21 -1.19
N VAL A 174 -9.26 9.45 -1.53
CA VAL A 174 -10.42 9.22 -0.67
C VAL A 174 -11.33 8.22 -1.36
N MET A 175 -11.67 7.14 -0.68
CA MET A 175 -12.60 6.13 -1.17
C MET A 175 -13.86 6.13 -0.30
N TYR A 176 -15.01 6.41 -0.89
CA TYR A 176 -16.31 6.25 -0.27
C TYR A 176 -16.84 4.84 -0.53
N GLY A 177 -17.26 4.14 0.52
CA GLY A 177 -17.89 2.83 0.41
C GLY A 177 -19.40 2.92 0.26
N ALA A 178 -20.03 1.75 0.11
CA ALA A 178 -21.48 1.65 0.12
C ALA A 178 -22.01 2.00 1.53
N PRO A 179 -23.07 2.82 1.63
CA PRO A 179 -23.64 3.19 2.91
C PRO A 179 -24.31 1.97 3.57
N TYR A 180 -24.16 1.86 4.88
CA TYR A 180 -24.91 0.93 5.72
C TYR A 180 -26.18 1.61 6.22
N TYR A 181 -27.31 0.92 6.12
CA TYR A 181 -28.59 1.37 6.66
C TYR A 181 -28.98 0.46 7.84
N PRO A 182 -28.82 0.91 9.09
CA PRO A 182 -29.25 0.13 10.25
C PRO A 182 -30.75 -0.12 10.20
N GLN A 183 -31.15 -1.38 10.44
CA GLN A 183 -32.56 -1.75 10.58
C GLN A 183 -33.09 -1.35 11.96
N ALA A 184 -34.37 -1.00 12.06
CA ALA A 184 -34.97 -0.69 13.34
C ALA A 184 -34.81 -1.87 14.33
N GLY A 185 -34.28 -1.59 15.52
CA GLY A 185 -34.05 -2.60 16.56
C GLY A 185 -32.77 -3.44 16.40
N VAL A 186 -31.90 -3.12 15.43
CA VAL A 186 -30.58 -3.78 15.32
C VAL A 186 -29.70 -3.43 16.52
N SER A 187 -29.08 -4.44 17.14
CA SER A 187 -28.13 -4.20 18.24
C SER A 187 -26.86 -3.49 17.76
N HIS A 188 -26.29 -2.62 18.60
CA HIS A 188 -25.00 -1.97 18.27
C HIS A 188 -23.87 -2.98 18.00
N THR A 189 -23.84 -4.15 18.66
CA THR A 189 -22.83 -5.18 18.39
C THR A 189 -22.90 -5.65 16.94
N ARG A 190 -24.11 -5.88 16.42
CA ARG A 190 -24.29 -6.25 15.02
C ARG A 190 -23.89 -5.12 14.07
N VAL A 191 -24.26 -3.88 14.40
CA VAL A 191 -23.83 -2.70 13.63
C VAL A 191 -22.31 -2.59 13.58
N TYR A 192 -21.63 -2.86 14.70
CA TYR A 192 -20.16 -2.83 14.76
C TYR A 192 -19.53 -3.84 13.80
N GLU A 193 -20.01 -5.09 13.78
CA GLU A 193 -19.55 -6.11 12.83
C GLU A 193 -19.76 -5.67 11.38
N ASP A 194 -20.97 -5.21 11.05
CA ASP A 194 -21.34 -4.81 9.69
C ASP A 194 -20.50 -3.59 9.22
N VAL A 195 -20.33 -2.59 10.08
CA VAL A 195 -19.55 -1.37 9.78
C VAL A 195 -18.07 -1.69 9.61
N ASN A 196 -17.49 -2.55 10.45
CA ASN A 196 -16.08 -2.95 10.31
C ASN A 196 -15.85 -3.75 9.04
N LYS A 197 -16.76 -4.67 8.70
CA LYS A 197 -16.73 -5.39 7.43
C LYS A 197 -16.77 -4.42 6.25
N LEU A 198 -17.62 -3.40 6.29
CA LEU A 198 -17.72 -2.38 5.25
C LEU A 198 -16.49 -1.49 5.16
N LEU A 199 -15.88 -1.09 6.29
CA LEU A 199 -14.61 -0.36 6.30
C LEU A 199 -13.49 -1.17 5.67
N PHE A 200 -13.38 -2.45 6.03
CA PHE A 200 -12.43 -3.38 5.42
C PHE A 200 -12.67 -3.49 3.91
N GLN A 201 -13.92 -3.71 3.47
CA GLN A 201 -14.27 -3.78 2.05
C GLN A 201 -13.95 -2.48 1.30
N THR A 202 -14.24 -1.31 1.90
CA THR A 202 -13.96 0.00 1.30
C THR A 202 -12.46 0.19 1.07
N LYS A 203 -11.65 -0.15 2.09
CA LYS A 203 -10.20 -0.16 1.99
C LYS A 203 -9.71 -1.18 0.96
N TRP A 204 -10.20 -2.41 1.01
CA TRP A 204 -9.82 -3.50 0.11
C TRP A 204 -10.09 -3.15 -1.35
N ASN A 205 -11.29 -2.67 -1.67
CA ASN A 205 -11.64 -2.27 -3.04
C ASN A 205 -10.70 -1.18 -3.57
N TYR A 206 -10.38 -0.18 -2.75
CA TYR A 206 -9.40 0.83 -3.16
C TYR A 206 -8.01 0.23 -3.38
N LEU A 207 -7.50 -0.59 -2.45
CA LEU A 207 -6.17 -1.17 -2.57
C LEU A 207 -6.08 -2.12 -3.78
N HIS A 208 -7.05 -3.01 -3.95
CA HIS A 208 -7.03 -4.06 -4.96
C HIS A 208 -7.42 -3.53 -6.36
N GLU A 209 -8.54 -2.82 -6.48
CA GLU A 209 -9.05 -2.39 -7.80
C GLU A 209 -8.31 -1.15 -8.32
N ILE A 210 -8.09 -0.16 -7.46
CA ILE A 210 -7.54 1.15 -7.88
C ILE A 210 -6.01 1.16 -7.82
N LEU A 211 -5.43 0.79 -6.67
CA LEU A 211 -3.99 0.89 -6.50
C LEU A 211 -3.28 -0.26 -7.23
N HIS A 212 -3.60 -1.51 -6.89
CA HIS A 212 -2.99 -2.69 -7.47
C HIS A 212 -3.37 -2.91 -8.93
N GLY A 213 -4.63 -2.72 -9.33
CA GLY A 213 -5.01 -2.74 -10.75
C GLY A 213 -4.21 -1.75 -11.61
N GLY A 214 -3.92 -0.57 -11.06
CA GLY A 214 -3.03 0.42 -11.68
C GLY A 214 -1.59 -0.06 -11.81
N GLU A 215 -1.06 -0.77 -10.81
CA GLU A 215 0.28 -1.36 -10.85
C GLU A 215 0.37 -2.52 -11.83
N ARG A 216 -0.61 -3.43 -11.87
CA ARG A 216 -0.70 -4.50 -12.86
C ARG A 216 -0.62 -3.93 -14.28
N THR A 217 -1.40 -2.89 -14.58
CA THR A 217 -1.36 -2.22 -15.89
C THR A 217 0.01 -1.60 -16.18
N PHE A 218 0.67 -1.01 -15.18
CA PHE A 218 2.00 -0.42 -15.31
C PHE A 218 3.07 -1.47 -15.63
N TRP A 219 3.06 -2.61 -14.92
CA TRP A 219 4.02 -3.70 -15.10
C TRP A 219 3.77 -4.50 -16.37
N GLU A 220 2.51 -4.75 -16.75
CA GLU A 220 2.18 -5.44 -18.00
C GLU A 220 2.66 -4.65 -19.23
N LYS A 221 2.58 -3.32 -19.18
CA LYS A 221 3.15 -2.46 -20.21
C LYS A 221 4.68 -2.53 -20.23
N TYR A 222 5.33 -2.65 -19.07
CA TYR A 222 6.78 -2.78 -18.98
C TYR A 222 7.27 -4.10 -19.57
N GLY A 223 6.55 -5.18 -19.27
CA GLY A 223 6.90 -6.54 -19.67
C GLY A 223 7.15 -6.69 -21.17
N LYS A 224 6.41 -5.93 -22.00
CA LYS A 224 6.52 -5.92 -23.47
C LYS A 224 7.91 -5.55 -24.00
N PHE A 225 8.75 -4.92 -23.20
CA PHE A 225 10.12 -4.55 -23.59
C PHE A 225 11.14 -4.85 -22.49
N TYR A 226 10.79 -5.72 -21.55
CA TYR A 226 11.67 -6.10 -20.44
C TYR A 226 12.92 -6.84 -20.92
N ASN A 227 12.81 -7.64 -21.97
CA ASN A 227 13.94 -8.32 -22.62
C ASN A 227 15.06 -7.37 -23.07
N TYR A 228 14.78 -6.08 -23.33
CA TYR A 228 15.81 -5.09 -23.63
C TYR A 228 16.54 -4.58 -22.38
N LEU A 229 15.89 -4.58 -21.21
CA LEU A 229 16.56 -4.32 -19.94
C LEU A 229 17.57 -5.44 -19.67
N GLU A 230 17.22 -6.69 -19.95
CA GLU A 230 18.12 -7.83 -19.73
C GLU A 230 19.42 -7.69 -20.51
N ARG A 231 19.42 -7.04 -21.67
CA ARG A 231 20.64 -6.80 -22.47
C ARG A 231 21.57 -5.73 -21.88
N ALA A 232 21.10 -4.96 -20.90
CA ALA A 232 21.83 -3.82 -20.36
C ALA A 232 22.96 -4.28 -19.43
N ASP A 233 24.15 -3.70 -19.59
CA ASP A 233 25.35 -4.07 -18.82
C ASP A 233 25.11 -4.00 -17.30
N ALA A 234 24.40 -2.96 -16.83
CA ALA A 234 24.09 -2.82 -15.41
C ALA A 234 23.15 -3.92 -14.89
N TYR A 235 22.23 -4.41 -15.72
CA TYR A 235 21.34 -5.52 -15.35
C TYR A 235 22.10 -6.85 -15.36
N GLN A 236 23.00 -7.06 -16.33
CA GLN A 236 23.86 -8.25 -16.35
C GLN A 236 24.79 -8.32 -15.14
N SER A 237 25.34 -7.18 -14.69
CA SER A 237 26.04 -7.09 -13.40
C SER A 237 25.13 -7.50 -12.23
N LEU A 238 23.87 -7.07 -12.21
CA LEU A 238 22.91 -7.52 -11.18
C LEU A 238 22.73 -9.02 -11.17
N ILE A 239 22.55 -9.65 -12.33
CA ILE A 239 22.38 -11.11 -12.42
C ILE A 239 23.65 -11.83 -11.95
N SER A 240 24.84 -11.36 -12.34
CA SER A 240 26.13 -11.93 -11.90
C SER A 240 26.34 -11.79 -10.39
N ASP A 241 26.07 -10.62 -9.82
CA ASP A 241 26.25 -10.41 -8.38
C ASP A 241 25.20 -11.19 -7.57
N PHE A 242 23.96 -11.29 -8.07
CA PHE A 242 22.91 -12.12 -7.48
C PHE A 242 23.29 -13.61 -7.51
N GLN A 243 23.88 -14.07 -8.62
CA GLN A 243 24.39 -15.42 -8.77
C GLN A 243 25.40 -15.79 -7.68
N ASN A 244 26.28 -14.86 -7.29
CA ASN A 244 27.30 -15.08 -6.26
C ASN A 244 26.72 -15.25 -4.85
N LEU A 245 25.47 -14.85 -4.62
CA LEU A 245 24.78 -15.07 -3.35
C LEU A 245 24.14 -16.46 -3.25
N LEU A 246 23.89 -17.11 -4.38
CA LEU A 246 23.29 -18.44 -4.42
C LEU A 246 24.28 -19.51 -3.95
N PRO A 247 23.82 -20.63 -3.37
CA PRO A 247 24.66 -21.78 -3.11
C PRO A 247 25.33 -22.29 -4.40
N GLU A 248 26.51 -22.89 -4.29
CA GLU A 248 27.18 -23.54 -5.44
C GLU A 248 26.35 -24.69 -6.00
N SER A 249 25.66 -25.41 -5.12
CA SER A 249 24.73 -26.48 -5.47
C SER A 249 23.47 -26.41 -4.63
N ILE A 250 22.31 -26.65 -5.24
CA ILE A 250 21.00 -26.61 -4.60
C ILE A 250 20.33 -27.98 -4.64
N HIS A 251 19.55 -28.27 -3.59
CA HIS A 251 18.69 -29.44 -3.50
C HIS A 251 17.39 -29.09 -2.78
N GLY A 252 16.41 -30.01 -2.80
CA GLY A 252 15.12 -29.80 -2.15
C GLY A 252 14.16 -28.96 -2.99
N THR A 253 13.30 -28.17 -2.35
CA THR A 253 12.28 -27.35 -3.04
C THR A 253 12.66 -25.88 -3.01
N TRP A 254 12.74 -25.28 -4.19
CA TRP A 254 13.05 -23.86 -4.38
C TRP A 254 11.90 -23.13 -5.06
N LEU A 255 11.69 -21.88 -4.66
CA LEU A 255 10.69 -20.98 -5.24
C LEU A 255 11.34 -19.68 -5.70
N ASP A 256 11.20 -19.36 -6.97
CA ASP A 256 11.48 -18.03 -7.50
C ASP A 256 10.15 -17.26 -7.64
N ILE A 257 10.08 -16.09 -7.03
CA ILE A 257 8.90 -15.23 -6.99
C ILE A 257 9.15 -14.01 -7.85
N GLY A 258 8.16 -13.62 -8.67
CA GLY A 258 8.33 -12.55 -9.65
C GLY A 258 9.39 -12.91 -10.68
N SER A 259 9.34 -14.14 -11.17
CA SER A 259 10.37 -14.77 -11.99
C SER A 259 10.63 -14.04 -13.32
N GLY A 260 9.71 -13.18 -13.77
CA GLY A 260 9.84 -12.45 -15.02
C GLY A 260 10.04 -13.42 -16.20
N SER A 261 11.09 -13.23 -16.98
CA SER A 261 11.47 -14.11 -18.09
C SER A 261 12.26 -15.36 -17.65
N GLY A 262 12.58 -15.49 -16.36
CA GLY A 262 13.22 -16.67 -15.78
C GLY A 262 14.75 -16.65 -15.72
N GLN A 263 15.40 -15.47 -15.72
CA GLN A 263 16.87 -15.38 -15.58
C GLN A 263 17.37 -16.03 -14.27
N ILE A 264 16.69 -15.79 -13.14
CA ILE A 264 17.08 -16.39 -11.85
C ILE A 264 16.74 -17.89 -11.81
N VAL A 265 15.61 -18.29 -12.39
CA VAL A 265 15.23 -19.70 -12.53
C VAL A 265 16.29 -20.49 -13.29
N GLU A 266 16.88 -19.91 -14.34
CA GLU A 266 17.97 -20.54 -15.10
C GLU A 266 19.24 -20.70 -14.25
N LEU A 267 19.59 -19.70 -13.44
CA LEU A 267 20.71 -19.79 -12.50
C LEU A 267 20.51 -20.88 -11.45
N LEU A 268 19.28 -21.08 -10.98
CA LEU A 268 18.92 -22.16 -10.06
C LEU A 268 18.98 -23.52 -10.74
N ALA A 269 18.39 -23.64 -11.95
CA ALA A 269 18.40 -24.88 -12.71
C ALA A 269 19.84 -25.37 -13.00
N ALA A 270 20.75 -24.45 -13.29
CA ALA A 270 22.17 -24.76 -13.50
C ALA A 270 22.89 -25.27 -12.24
N ARG A 271 22.33 -25.07 -11.05
CA ARG A 271 22.92 -25.44 -9.75
C ARG A 271 22.32 -26.70 -9.12
N ILE A 272 21.31 -27.30 -9.75
CA ILE A 272 20.67 -28.50 -9.21
C ILE A 272 21.73 -29.59 -9.01
N ASP A 273 21.83 -30.09 -7.77
CA ASP A 273 22.67 -31.23 -7.44
C ASP A 273 22.13 -32.48 -8.16
N ARG A 274 22.83 -32.93 -9.21
CA ARG A 274 22.43 -34.10 -9.99
C ARG A 274 22.63 -35.42 -9.23
N ASN A 275 23.37 -35.41 -8.12
CA ASN A 275 23.54 -36.58 -7.27
C ASN A 275 22.41 -36.73 -6.23
N LYS A 276 21.54 -35.71 -6.11
CA LYS A 276 20.38 -35.73 -5.22
C LYS A 276 19.10 -35.67 -6.04
N ASP A 277 18.41 -36.80 -6.11
CA ASP A 277 17.11 -36.87 -6.76
C ASP A 277 16.06 -35.99 -6.04
N GLY A 278 15.10 -35.50 -6.81
CA GLY A 278 13.89 -34.85 -6.27
C GLY A 278 13.97 -33.34 -6.05
N THR A 279 15.00 -32.65 -6.57
CA THR A 279 15.02 -31.18 -6.53
C THR A 279 13.87 -30.60 -7.36
N ARG A 280 13.04 -29.76 -6.72
CA ARG A 280 11.85 -29.16 -7.33
C ARG A 280 12.01 -27.66 -7.42
N LEU A 281 12.00 -27.13 -8.65
CA LEU A 281 11.96 -25.69 -8.89
C LEU A 281 10.54 -25.23 -9.17
N ILE A 282 10.11 -24.17 -8.50
CA ILE A 282 8.85 -23.47 -8.74
C ILE A 282 9.18 -22.05 -9.19
N ALA A 283 8.70 -21.65 -10.37
CA ALA A 283 8.78 -20.29 -10.86
C ALA A 283 7.39 -19.65 -10.80
N SER A 284 7.31 -18.37 -10.47
CA SER A 284 6.02 -17.71 -10.33
C SER A 284 6.02 -16.25 -10.74
N ASP A 285 4.92 -15.82 -11.35
CA ASP A 285 4.67 -14.42 -11.69
C ASP A 285 3.15 -14.19 -11.73
N HIS A 286 2.72 -12.93 -11.68
CA HIS A 286 1.31 -12.56 -11.86
C HIS A 286 1.02 -12.08 -13.30
N SER A 287 2.06 -11.69 -14.04
CA SER A 287 1.93 -11.20 -15.41
C SER A 287 1.77 -12.36 -16.38
N GLN A 288 0.67 -12.36 -17.15
CA GLN A 288 0.43 -13.37 -18.18
C GLN A 288 1.50 -13.34 -19.28
N THR A 289 2.05 -12.16 -19.59
CA THR A 289 3.20 -12.02 -20.49
C THR A 289 4.42 -12.78 -19.94
N MET A 290 4.75 -12.60 -18.66
CA MET A 290 5.90 -13.27 -18.03
C MET A 290 5.70 -14.77 -17.90
N LEU A 291 4.52 -15.21 -17.46
CA LEU A 291 4.16 -16.63 -17.41
C LEU A 291 4.28 -17.31 -18.78
N SER A 292 3.90 -16.62 -19.85
CA SER A 292 4.08 -17.12 -21.22
C SER A 292 5.56 -17.25 -21.61
N HIS A 293 6.42 -16.32 -21.18
CA HIS A 293 7.87 -16.43 -21.40
C HIS A 293 8.47 -17.60 -20.62
N LEU A 294 8.10 -17.78 -19.35
CA LEU A 294 8.55 -18.90 -18.53
C LEU A 294 8.17 -20.24 -19.15
N LYS A 295 6.93 -20.40 -19.59
CA LYS A 295 6.44 -21.65 -20.21
C LYS A 295 7.18 -21.98 -21.51
N LYS A 296 7.58 -20.97 -22.27
CA LYS A 296 8.39 -21.15 -23.49
C LYS A 296 9.85 -21.48 -23.18
N ARG A 297 10.41 -20.90 -22.12
CA ARG A 297 11.82 -21.09 -21.72
C ARG A 297 12.03 -22.43 -21.01
N PHE A 298 11.10 -22.84 -20.17
CA PHE A 298 11.18 -24.06 -19.36
C PHE A 298 10.04 -25.01 -19.71
N MET A 299 10.25 -25.85 -20.72
CA MET A 299 9.27 -26.87 -21.11
C MET A 299 9.14 -28.00 -20.09
N HIS A 300 10.24 -28.32 -19.38
CA HIS A 300 10.34 -29.38 -18.39
C HIS A 300 11.20 -28.94 -17.19
N GLY A 301 11.08 -29.64 -16.06
CA GLY A 301 11.96 -29.45 -14.89
C GLY A 301 11.62 -28.27 -13.97
N VAL A 302 10.73 -27.35 -14.38
CA VAL A 302 10.27 -26.21 -13.57
C VAL A 302 8.75 -26.18 -13.52
N VAL A 303 8.19 -26.07 -12.32
CA VAL A 303 6.75 -25.89 -12.10
C VAL A 303 6.43 -24.40 -12.16
N ILE A 304 5.59 -23.99 -13.10
CA ILE A 304 5.21 -22.58 -13.27
C ILE A 304 3.85 -22.33 -12.62
N LYS A 305 3.76 -21.35 -11.72
CA LYS A 305 2.52 -20.96 -11.04
C LYS A 305 2.20 -19.48 -11.24
N GLU A 306 0.92 -19.17 -11.44
CA GLU A 306 0.44 -17.79 -11.33
C GLU A 306 0.28 -17.44 -9.85
N ILE A 307 1.02 -16.44 -9.38
CA ILE A 307 1.00 -16.00 -7.99
C ILE A 307 1.04 -14.47 -7.97
N ASP A 308 0.06 -13.88 -7.28
CA ASP A 308 0.05 -12.47 -6.97
C ASP A 308 0.41 -12.24 -5.50
N LEU A 309 1.45 -11.44 -5.28
CA LEU A 309 1.98 -11.16 -3.95
C LEU A 309 1.07 -10.27 -3.09
N VAL A 310 -0.05 -9.79 -3.62
CA VAL A 310 -1.04 -9.08 -2.78
C VAL A 310 -1.92 -10.03 -1.95
N GLU A 311 -2.00 -11.29 -2.36
CA GLU A 311 -2.76 -12.35 -1.70
C GLU A 311 -1.85 -13.19 -0.79
N LYS A 312 -2.46 -14.03 0.05
CA LYS A 312 -1.74 -15.06 0.79
C LYS A 312 -1.11 -16.07 -0.18
N LEU A 313 0.14 -16.44 0.04
CA LEU A 313 0.85 -17.40 -0.80
C LEU A 313 0.26 -18.82 -0.63
N PRO A 314 0.02 -19.56 -1.74
CA PRO A 314 -0.67 -20.85 -1.72
C PRO A 314 0.28 -22.01 -1.39
N PHE A 315 1.01 -21.89 -0.28
CA PHE A 315 1.98 -22.86 0.18
C PHE A 315 1.89 -23.04 1.70
N ASP A 316 2.20 -24.24 2.16
CA ASP A 316 2.28 -24.53 3.58
C ASP A 316 3.59 -24.00 4.17
N GLY A 317 3.59 -23.74 5.48
CA GLY A 317 4.79 -23.35 6.20
C GLY A 317 5.89 -24.40 6.11
N LYS A 318 7.15 -23.97 6.15
CA LYS A 318 8.34 -24.84 6.13
C LYS A 318 8.42 -25.76 4.90
N THR A 319 8.03 -25.24 3.74
CA THR A 319 8.06 -25.96 2.46
C THR A 319 9.40 -25.81 1.73
N PHE A 320 10.00 -24.63 1.76
CA PHE A 320 11.11 -24.28 0.85
C PHE A 320 12.47 -24.33 1.52
N ASP A 321 13.44 -24.91 0.81
CA ASP A 321 14.87 -24.88 1.16
C ASP A 321 15.51 -23.56 0.72
N GLY A 322 14.98 -22.94 -0.34
CA GLY A 322 15.36 -21.59 -0.75
C GLY A 322 14.25 -20.84 -1.47
N ILE A 323 14.20 -19.53 -1.27
CA ILE A 323 13.31 -18.61 -1.98
C ILE A 323 14.17 -17.52 -2.63
N THR A 324 13.93 -17.23 -3.91
CA THR A 324 14.55 -16.13 -4.63
C THR A 324 13.53 -15.10 -5.10
N ALA A 325 13.92 -13.82 -5.08
CA ALA A 325 13.04 -12.71 -5.48
C ALA A 325 13.86 -11.51 -6.00
N ASN A 326 14.17 -11.48 -7.29
CA ASN A 326 14.95 -10.39 -7.87
C ASN A 326 14.05 -9.23 -8.32
N LEU A 327 14.21 -8.05 -7.73
CA LEU A 327 13.47 -6.83 -8.07
C LEU A 327 11.94 -7.04 -8.15
N VAL A 328 11.34 -7.62 -7.11
CA VAL A 328 9.88 -7.81 -7.04
C VAL A 328 9.27 -7.38 -5.71
N LEU A 329 9.83 -7.82 -4.58
CA LEU A 329 9.29 -7.55 -3.25
C LEU A 329 9.08 -6.05 -2.94
N PRO A 330 9.98 -5.11 -3.31
CA PRO A 330 9.77 -3.71 -2.98
C PRO A 330 8.64 -3.03 -3.78
N TYR A 331 8.06 -3.72 -4.76
CA TYR A 331 7.04 -3.17 -5.68
C TYR A 331 5.61 -3.53 -5.31
N ILE A 332 5.40 -4.39 -4.30
CA ILE A 332 4.06 -4.61 -3.77
C ILE A 332 3.52 -3.28 -3.24
N VAL A 333 2.22 -3.05 -3.42
CA VAL A 333 1.55 -1.83 -2.93
C VAL A 333 0.62 -2.11 -1.75
N HIS A 334 0.22 -3.37 -1.60
CA HIS A 334 -0.44 -3.92 -0.43
C HIS A 334 -0.21 -5.44 -0.39
N HIS A 335 -0.46 -6.05 0.76
CA HIS A 335 -0.42 -7.51 0.96
C HIS A 335 -1.42 -7.89 2.06
N GLN A 336 -2.38 -8.77 1.75
CA GLN A 336 -3.44 -9.21 2.67
C GLN A 336 -4.16 -8.03 3.36
N GLY A 337 -4.39 -6.94 2.62
CA GLY A 337 -5.07 -5.72 3.11
C GLY A 337 -4.18 -4.78 3.93
N LEU A 338 -2.94 -5.14 4.26
CA LEU A 338 -1.93 -4.21 4.78
C LEU A 338 -1.33 -3.42 3.62
N TYR A 339 -0.95 -2.16 3.85
CA TYR A 339 -0.39 -1.27 2.81
C TYR A 339 0.72 -0.42 3.43
N GLY A 340 1.60 0.16 2.61
CA GLY A 340 2.78 0.84 3.13
C GLY A 340 3.85 -0.17 3.57
N ILE A 341 4.72 0.23 4.49
CA ILE A 341 5.83 -0.63 4.94
C ILE A 341 5.31 -1.92 5.60
N GLU A 342 4.16 -1.82 6.24
CA GLU A 342 3.47 -2.92 6.91
C GLU A 342 3.11 -4.06 5.93
N ALA A 343 2.90 -3.75 4.64
CA ALA A 343 2.70 -4.77 3.60
C ALA A 343 3.97 -5.56 3.31
N LEU A 344 5.11 -4.87 3.16
CA LEU A 344 6.40 -5.53 2.93
C LEU A 344 6.80 -6.38 4.13
N GLU A 345 6.62 -5.87 5.35
CA GLU A 345 6.87 -6.62 6.58
C GLU A 345 6.00 -7.88 6.68
N ALA A 346 4.73 -7.78 6.31
CA ALA A 346 3.83 -8.93 6.29
C ALA A 346 4.24 -9.98 5.26
N LEU A 347 4.62 -9.56 4.05
CA LEU A 347 5.13 -10.46 3.03
C LEU A 347 6.44 -11.13 3.47
N LEU A 348 7.39 -10.37 4.05
CA LEU A 348 8.64 -10.92 4.56
C LEU A 348 8.40 -11.95 5.68
N ARG A 349 7.44 -11.72 6.58
CA ARG A 349 7.01 -12.70 7.59
C ARG A 349 6.42 -13.97 6.97
N GLU A 350 5.63 -13.83 5.91
CA GLU A 350 5.11 -14.99 5.19
C GLU A 350 6.24 -15.78 4.52
N LEU A 351 7.15 -15.11 3.80
CA LEU A 351 8.31 -15.77 3.18
C LEU A 351 9.20 -16.47 4.24
N HIS A 352 9.42 -15.83 5.39
CA HIS A 352 10.10 -16.47 6.53
C HIS A 352 9.34 -17.71 6.97
N HIS A 353 8.01 -17.66 7.15
CA HIS A 353 7.20 -18.81 7.54
C HIS A 353 7.31 -19.99 6.55
N LEU A 354 7.31 -19.68 5.24
CA LEU A 354 7.40 -20.67 4.16
C LEU A 354 8.76 -21.38 4.07
N LEU A 355 9.84 -20.75 4.53
CA LEU A 355 11.16 -21.38 4.56
C LEU A 355 11.24 -22.47 5.65
N LYS A 356 11.98 -23.54 5.37
CA LYS A 356 12.41 -24.53 6.37
C LYS A 356 13.46 -23.91 7.31
N PRO A 357 13.67 -24.46 8.52
CA PRO A 357 14.79 -24.05 9.37
C PRO A 357 16.12 -24.14 8.59
N GLY A 358 16.92 -23.08 8.59
CA GLY A 358 18.15 -22.99 7.78
C GLY A 358 17.93 -22.74 6.28
N GLY A 359 16.68 -22.64 5.83
CA GLY A 359 16.36 -22.23 4.46
C GLY A 359 16.70 -20.76 4.21
N MET A 360 17.01 -20.42 2.97
CA MET A 360 17.50 -19.08 2.62
C MET A 360 16.56 -18.25 1.76
N LEU A 361 16.58 -16.94 1.98
CA LEU A 361 15.98 -15.94 1.10
C LEU A 361 17.09 -15.15 0.40
N VAL A 362 17.10 -15.17 -0.93
CA VAL A 362 17.99 -14.32 -1.75
C VAL A 362 17.15 -13.37 -2.58
N TRP A 363 17.31 -12.07 -2.41
CA TRP A 363 16.45 -11.09 -3.05
C TRP A 363 17.15 -9.78 -3.34
N SER A 364 16.50 -8.89 -4.08
CA SER A 364 17.07 -7.59 -4.40
C SER A 364 16.03 -6.47 -4.33
N THR A 365 16.51 -5.26 -4.02
CA THR A 365 15.68 -4.06 -3.96
C THR A 365 16.47 -2.82 -4.33
N PRO A 366 15.88 -1.86 -5.06
CA PRO A 366 16.46 -0.53 -5.19
C PRO A 366 16.68 0.11 -3.81
N ARG A 367 17.80 0.83 -3.65
CA ARG A 367 18.09 1.55 -2.40
C ARG A 367 17.24 2.81 -2.26
N ARG A 368 17.03 3.28 -1.03
CA ARG A 368 16.44 4.62 -0.82
C ARG A 368 17.23 5.69 -1.58
N GLY A 369 16.50 6.56 -2.29
CA GLY A 369 17.11 7.64 -3.08
C GLY A 369 17.80 7.14 -4.35
N VAL A 370 17.42 5.97 -4.87
CA VAL A 370 17.90 5.44 -6.15
C VAL A 370 17.84 6.48 -7.27
N ARG A 371 18.87 6.48 -8.14
CA ARG A 371 18.98 7.32 -9.33
C ARG A 371 19.30 6.43 -10.54
N PHE A 372 18.26 5.94 -11.23
CA PHE A 372 18.41 5.03 -12.39
C PHE A 372 19.08 5.68 -13.61
N ILE A 373 19.34 6.98 -13.59
CA ILE A 373 20.20 7.60 -14.60
C ILE A 373 21.63 7.02 -14.55
N PHE A 374 22.12 6.62 -13.37
CA PHE A 374 23.44 6.00 -13.24
C PHE A 374 23.47 4.59 -13.81
N THR A 375 22.40 3.80 -13.65
CA THR A 375 22.29 2.47 -14.28
C THR A 375 22.22 2.57 -15.80
N PHE A 376 21.54 3.62 -16.30
CA PHE A 376 21.49 3.92 -17.74
C PHE A 376 22.88 4.26 -18.29
N PHE A 377 23.62 5.16 -17.65
CA PHE A 377 24.99 5.48 -18.08
C PHE A 377 25.95 4.32 -17.94
N ALA A 378 25.84 3.50 -16.89
CA ALA A 378 26.63 2.28 -16.76
C ALA A 378 26.39 1.28 -17.91
N SER A 379 25.24 1.39 -18.59
CA SER A 379 24.85 0.52 -19.71
C SER A 379 25.07 1.18 -21.08
N TRP A 380 25.83 2.28 -21.18
CA TRP A 380 25.95 3.02 -22.44
C TRP A 380 26.50 2.18 -23.59
N ARG A 381 27.39 1.21 -23.32
CA ARG A 381 28.00 0.33 -24.33
C ARG A 381 26.97 -0.62 -24.92
N SER A 382 26.21 -1.33 -24.09
CA SER A 382 25.09 -2.17 -24.55
C SER A 382 23.98 -1.36 -25.23
N ILE A 383 23.74 -0.12 -24.81
CA ILE A 383 22.73 0.76 -25.42
C ILE A 383 23.14 1.21 -26.84
N LEU A 384 24.43 1.50 -27.08
CA LEU A 384 24.95 1.98 -28.36
C LEU A 384 25.50 0.87 -29.27
N ARG A 385 25.18 -0.39 -28.98
CA ARG A 385 25.70 -1.54 -29.73
C ARG A 385 25.18 -1.54 -31.18
N LYS A 386 26.09 -1.62 -32.15
CA LYS A 386 25.79 -1.43 -33.58
C LYS A 386 24.93 -2.55 -34.18
N ASP A 387 25.06 -3.77 -33.66
CA ASP A 387 24.31 -4.98 -34.02
C ASP A 387 22.87 -4.98 -33.46
N GLN A 388 22.57 -4.11 -32.49
CA GLN A 388 21.28 -4.02 -31.81
C GLN A 388 20.81 -2.56 -31.71
N ARG A 389 20.63 -1.91 -32.87
CA ARG A 389 20.29 -0.48 -32.95
C ARG A 389 19.00 -0.12 -32.21
N GLU A 390 18.09 -1.07 -32.01
CA GLU A 390 16.87 -0.88 -31.24
C GLU A 390 17.11 -0.62 -29.75
N ASN A 391 18.28 -1.01 -29.20
CA ASN A 391 18.65 -0.79 -27.80
C ASN A 391 18.64 0.69 -27.42
N LEU A 392 18.99 1.60 -28.34
CA LEU A 392 18.91 3.04 -28.08
C LEU A 392 17.47 3.49 -27.80
N LYS A 393 16.53 3.09 -28.67
CA LYS A 393 15.10 3.40 -28.55
C LYS A 393 14.52 2.82 -27.26
N TYR A 394 14.79 1.55 -26.97
CA TYR A 394 14.26 0.88 -25.79
C TYR A 394 14.96 1.32 -24.50
N GLY A 395 16.25 1.63 -24.54
CA GLY A 395 16.99 2.20 -23.41
C GLY A 395 16.36 3.52 -22.94
N LEU A 396 15.98 4.41 -23.86
CA LEU A 396 15.28 5.66 -23.51
C LEU A 396 13.88 5.38 -22.91
N ARG A 397 13.15 4.38 -23.43
CA ARG A 397 11.85 3.96 -22.88
C ARG A 397 12.00 3.37 -21.47
N ILE A 398 12.99 2.52 -21.26
CA ILE A 398 13.34 1.94 -19.96
C ILE A 398 13.71 3.05 -18.98
N LEU A 399 14.53 4.03 -19.36
CA LEU A 399 14.88 5.15 -18.49
C LEU A 399 13.64 5.97 -18.09
N ARG A 400 12.69 6.20 -19.01
CA ARG A 400 11.43 6.88 -18.70
C ARG A 400 10.60 6.08 -17.69
N GLN A 401 10.56 4.75 -17.81
CA GLN A 401 9.87 3.87 -16.86
C GLN A 401 10.58 3.86 -15.50
N ALA A 402 11.91 3.71 -15.50
CA ALA A 402 12.74 3.72 -14.30
C ALA A 402 12.58 5.04 -13.52
N ARG A 403 12.44 6.19 -14.19
CA ARG A 403 12.13 7.47 -13.54
C ARG A 403 10.75 7.48 -12.85
N GLN A 404 9.75 6.79 -13.40
CA GLN A 404 8.45 6.61 -12.74
C GLN A 404 8.56 5.69 -11.51
N ILE A 405 9.31 4.58 -11.62
CA ILE A 405 9.62 3.69 -10.48
C ILE A 405 10.32 4.47 -9.37
N GLN A 406 11.33 5.26 -9.72
CA GLN A 406 12.04 6.15 -8.79
C GLN A 406 11.10 7.18 -8.15
N ALA A 407 10.17 7.75 -8.93
CA ALA A 407 9.18 8.66 -8.38
C ALA A 407 8.27 7.93 -7.37
N LYS A 408 7.74 6.74 -7.70
CA LYS A 408 6.93 5.92 -6.79
C LYS A 408 7.66 5.58 -5.49
N GLY A 409 8.95 5.24 -5.57
CA GLY A 409 9.80 5.04 -4.39
C GLY A 409 9.95 6.30 -3.53
N ARG A 410 10.15 7.48 -4.13
CA ARG A 410 10.16 8.76 -3.38
C ARG A 410 8.83 9.09 -2.72
N ARG A 411 7.71 8.71 -3.34
CA ARG A 411 6.36 8.88 -2.80
C ARG A 411 6.02 7.86 -1.70
N GLY A 412 6.89 6.87 -1.45
CA GLY A 412 6.64 5.78 -0.50
C GLY A 412 5.61 4.76 -0.97
N ILE A 413 5.27 4.75 -2.27
CA ILE A 413 4.40 3.72 -2.86
C ILE A 413 5.18 2.41 -3.01
N TYR A 414 6.46 2.51 -3.40
CA TYR A 414 7.41 1.39 -3.39
C TYR A 414 8.35 1.50 -2.20
N HIS A 415 8.79 0.34 -1.69
CA HIS A 415 9.44 0.21 -0.40
C HIS A 415 10.97 0.24 -0.52
N PHE A 416 11.52 1.37 -0.99
CA PHE A 416 12.97 1.55 -1.11
C PHE A 416 13.56 2.03 0.22
N LEU A 417 14.05 1.08 1.01
CA LEU A 417 14.53 1.34 2.37
C LEU A 417 16.01 1.76 2.41
N PRO A 418 16.42 2.57 3.39
CA PRO A 418 17.83 2.66 3.78
C PRO A 418 18.34 1.30 4.26
N ARG A 419 19.64 1.03 4.11
CA ARG A 419 20.27 -0.23 4.54
C ARG A 419 19.98 -0.58 6.01
N THR A 420 20.07 0.39 6.91
CA THR A 420 19.85 0.18 8.35
C THR A 420 18.42 -0.26 8.65
N MET A 421 17.43 0.38 8.04
CA MET A 421 16.03 0.01 8.19
C MET A 421 15.72 -1.34 7.55
N LEU A 422 16.31 -1.61 6.38
CA LEU A 422 16.16 -2.91 5.70
C LEU A 422 16.65 -4.07 6.59
N VAL A 423 17.84 -3.93 7.17
CA VAL A 423 18.42 -4.93 8.09
C VAL A 423 17.54 -5.09 9.33
N ALA A 424 17.15 -3.98 9.97
CA ALA A 424 16.28 -4.03 11.15
C ALA A 424 14.94 -4.71 10.86
N THR A 425 14.33 -4.46 9.71
CA THR A 425 13.08 -5.13 9.29
C THR A 425 13.28 -6.65 9.14
N LEU A 426 14.40 -7.09 8.55
CA LEU A 426 14.72 -8.51 8.39
C LEU A 426 14.98 -9.19 9.75
N GLU A 427 15.73 -8.55 10.64
CA GLU A 427 15.99 -9.03 12.01
C GLU A 427 14.68 -9.15 12.81
N GLN A 428 13.83 -8.13 12.78
CA GLN A 428 12.52 -8.14 13.44
C GLN A 428 11.57 -9.21 12.88
N THR A 429 11.74 -9.57 11.60
CA THR A 429 11.00 -10.68 10.97
C THR A 429 11.50 -12.04 11.46
N GLY A 430 12.74 -12.12 11.96
CA GLY A 430 13.37 -13.35 12.44
C GLY A 430 14.43 -13.92 11.50
N PHE A 431 14.81 -13.20 10.43
CA PHE A 431 15.92 -13.61 9.57
C PHE A 431 17.27 -13.39 10.26
N LYS A 432 18.22 -14.27 9.97
CA LYS A 432 19.60 -14.26 10.48
C LYS A 432 20.60 -14.25 9.33
N ASN A 433 21.89 -14.15 9.66
CA ASN A 433 23.00 -14.18 8.69
C ASN A 433 22.79 -13.22 7.51
N ILE A 434 22.33 -12.00 7.82
CA ILE A 434 21.91 -11.02 6.81
C ILE A 434 23.14 -10.42 6.13
N HIS A 435 23.33 -10.75 4.87
CA HIS A 435 24.32 -10.16 3.99
C HIS A 435 23.64 -9.16 3.04
N VAL A 436 24.18 -7.95 2.94
CA VAL A 436 23.67 -6.90 2.05
C VAL A 436 24.83 -6.24 1.32
N ASP A 437 24.84 -6.38 -0.01
CA ASP A 437 25.80 -5.72 -0.89
C ASP A 437 25.08 -4.86 -1.94
N ARG A 438 25.84 -4.16 -2.79
CA ARG A 438 25.35 -3.25 -3.82
C ARG A 438 25.68 -3.78 -5.20
N SER A 439 24.70 -3.67 -6.09
CA SER A 439 24.84 -4.00 -7.50
C SER A 439 24.15 -2.94 -8.39
N MET A 440 24.14 -3.17 -9.70
CA MET A 440 23.50 -2.33 -10.71
C MET A 440 23.94 -0.87 -10.58
N ALA A 441 25.24 -0.60 -10.73
CA ALA A 441 25.86 0.71 -10.52
C ALA A 441 25.59 1.31 -9.12
N GLY A 442 25.57 0.46 -8.09
CA GLY A 442 25.34 0.83 -6.70
C GLY A 442 23.93 1.35 -6.40
N GLN A 443 22.96 1.06 -7.28
CA GLN A 443 21.58 1.53 -7.16
C GLN A 443 20.62 0.49 -6.57
N VAL A 444 21.04 -0.78 -6.54
CA VAL A 444 20.27 -1.91 -6.04
C VAL A 444 21.05 -2.57 -4.92
N PHE A 445 20.34 -2.96 -3.85
CA PHE A 445 20.87 -3.88 -2.86
C PHE A 445 20.53 -5.31 -3.30
N ILE A 446 21.52 -6.19 -3.19
CA ILE A 446 21.33 -7.64 -3.23
C ILE A 446 21.49 -8.17 -1.81
N ILE A 447 20.59 -9.04 -1.41
CA ILE A 447 20.44 -9.49 -0.03
C ILE A 447 20.37 -11.00 0.01
N ARG A 448 21.09 -11.60 0.96
CA ARG A 448 20.92 -12.98 1.38
C ARG A 448 20.67 -13.02 2.88
N CYS A 449 19.70 -13.81 3.31
CA CYS A 449 19.44 -14.08 4.72
C CYS A 449 18.85 -15.48 4.92
N GLU A 450 18.89 -15.97 6.16
CA GLU A 450 18.51 -17.34 6.51
C GLU A 450 17.43 -17.34 7.60
N LYS A 451 16.56 -18.37 7.60
CA LYS A 451 15.53 -18.56 8.61
C LYS A 451 16.07 -19.06 9.94
#